data_AF-A0A2C6A1G6-F1
#
_entry.id   AF-A0A2C6A1G6-F1
#
_cell.length_a   1.000
_cell.length_b   1.000
_cell.length_c   1.000
_cell.angle_alpha   90.00
_cell.angle_beta   90.00
_cell.angle_gamma   90.00
#
_symmetry.space_group_name_H-M   'P 1'
#
loop_
_entity.id
_entity.type
_entity.pdbx_description
1 polymer ?
#
loop_
_entity_poly.entity_id
_entity_poly.type
_entity_poly.pdbx_seq_one_letter_code
_entity_poly.pdbx_strand_id
1 'polypeptide(L)'
;MHCFTLHDATSGKAIQQEAHTGFLFLGSSRPTGRYCLDLVNKSNILRDSANDACIVNTAFQLQCLDPTPGFSQWGLRRSGGRTFITVDGAVDFKACPADEGGEMIWGVQSANKPGCRTLRLAAVGIHGERDEYTD
;
A
#
# COMPACT_ATOMS: atom_id res chain seq x y z
N MET A 1 -3.69 15.25 6.52
CA MET A 1 -3.26 13.95 5.95
C MET A 1 -4.16 13.57 4.78
N HIS A 2 -3.72 12.73 3.84
CA HIS A 2 -4.57 12.21 2.74
C HIS A 2 -4.80 10.72 2.90
N CYS A 3 -6.06 10.30 3.02
CA CYS A 3 -6.42 8.91 3.25
C CYS A 3 -7.15 8.31 2.05
N PHE A 4 -6.95 7.00 1.82
CA PHE A 4 -7.43 6.27 0.64
C PHE A 4 -7.42 4.75 0.90
N THR A 5 -8.07 4.00 0.02
CA THR A 5 -7.87 2.55 -0.11
C THR A 5 -6.87 2.26 -1.22
N LEU A 6 -6.18 1.12 -1.13
CA LEU A 6 -5.31 0.64 -2.20
C LEU A 6 -6.05 -0.38 -3.05
N HIS A 7 -5.89 -0.29 -4.37
CA HIS A 7 -6.48 -1.20 -5.33
C HIS A 7 -5.44 -1.67 -6.34
N ASP A 8 -5.52 -2.93 -6.79
CA ASP A 8 -4.80 -3.38 -7.98
C ASP A 8 -5.28 -2.58 -9.18
N ALA A 9 -4.38 -1.84 -9.82
CA ALA A 9 -4.71 -1.00 -10.96
C ALA A 9 -5.26 -1.78 -12.15
N THR A 10 -4.92 -3.06 -12.30
CA THR A 10 -5.39 -3.86 -13.45
C THR A 10 -6.79 -4.38 -13.22
N SER A 11 -7.05 -5.02 -12.07
CA SER A 11 -8.35 -5.64 -11.78
C SER A 11 -9.35 -4.75 -11.05
N GLY A 12 -8.90 -3.63 -10.46
CA GLY A 12 -9.72 -2.75 -9.63
C GLY A 12 -10.05 -3.33 -8.24
N LYS A 13 -9.59 -4.56 -7.93
CA LYS A 13 -9.81 -5.21 -6.64
C LYS A 13 -9.06 -4.46 -5.54
N ALA A 14 -9.73 -4.29 -4.40
CA ALA A 14 -9.13 -3.69 -3.22
C ALA A 14 -8.00 -4.57 -2.67
N ILE A 15 -7.05 -3.95 -1.99
CA ILE A 15 -6.01 -4.60 -1.20
C ILE A 15 -6.53 -4.83 0.21
N GLN A 16 -6.34 -6.05 0.69
CA GLN A 16 -6.64 -6.45 2.04
C GLN A 16 -5.39 -6.36 2.91
N GLN A 17 -5.58 -6.20 4.22
CA GLN A 17 -4.48 -6.19 5.20
C GLN A 17 -4.74 -7.21 6.29
N GLU A 18 -3.70 -7.95 6.66
CA GLU A 18 -3.72 -8.85 7.81
C GLU A 18 -3.36 -8.04 9.07
N ALA A 19 -4.19 -8.17 10.12
CA ALA A 19 -4.13 -7.27 11.28
C ALA A 19 -2.94 -7.54 12.21
N HIS A 20 -2.42 -8.77 12.27
CA HIS A 20 -1.37 -9.14 13.22
C HIS A 20 0.05 -8.97 12.68
N THR A 21 0.22 -9.12 11.37
CA THR A 21 1.50 -9.06 10.65
C THR A 21 1.63 -7.77 9.85
N GLY A 22 0.51 -7.09 9.59
CA GLY A 22 0.48 -5.91 8.75
C GLY A 22 0.64 -6.19 7.26
N PHE A 23 0.73 -7.46 6.84
CA PHE A 23 0.97 -7.80 5.44
C PHE A 23 -0.22 -7.47 4.55
N LEU A 24 0.10 -7.02 3.34
CA LEU A 24 -0.88 -6.65 2.32
C LEU A 24 -1.13 -7.80 1.36
N PHE A 25 -2.39 -8.01 1.00
CA PHE A 25 -2.84 -9.10 0.14
C PHE A 25 -3.84 -8.63 -0.91
N LEU A 26 -3.88 -9.33 -2.04
CA LEU A 26 -4.87 -9.18 -3.09
C LEU A 26 -5.67 -10.47 -3.25
N GLY A 27 -7.00 -10.35 -3.24
CA GLY A 27 -7.89 -11.49 -3.45
C GLY A 27 -7.89 -12.49 -2.29
N SER A 28 -7.68 -12.01 -1.07
CA SER A 28 -7.83 -12.79 0.16
C SER A 28 -9.15 -12.47 0.87
N SER A 29 -9.53 -13.24 1.89
CA SER A 29 -10.71 -13.01 2.73
C SER A 29 -10.50 -12.00 3.87
N ARG A 30 -9.33 -11.35 3.91
CA ARG A 30 -8.95 -10.35 4.92
C ARG A 30 -9.73 -9.04 4.75
N PRO A 31 -9.82 -8.18 5.78
CA PRO A 31 -10.47 -6.88 5.64
C PRO A 31 -9.71 -5.97 4.66
N THR A 32 -10.44 -5.07 4.00
CA THR A 32 -9.83 -4.06 3.12
C THR A 32 -9.02 -3.06 3.95
N GLY A 33 -7.77 -2.82 3.54
CA GLY A 33 -6.90 -1.86 4.21
C GLY A 33 -7.27 -0.42 3.88
N ARG A 34 -7.09 0.47 4.86
CA ARG A 34 -7.19 1.92 4.69
C ARG A 34 -5.86 2.54 5.08
N TYR A 35 -5.40 3.46 4.24
CA TYR A 35 -4.07 4.03 4.37
C TYR A 35 -4.13 5.54 4.29
N CYS A 36 -3.19 6.19 4.97
CA CYS A 36 -3.07 7.62 5.06
C CYS A 36 -1.62 8.01 4.79
N LEU A 37 -1.41 8.99 3.91
CA LEU A 37 -0.10 9.54 3.57
C LEU A 37 -0.04 11.00 4.00
N ASP A 38 0.95 11.32 4.84
CA ASP A 38 1.24 12.69 5.24
C ASP A 38 2.16 13.38 4.23
N LEU A 39 1.52 14.02 3.24
CA LEU A 39 2.19 14.86 2.26
C LEU A 39 2.49 16.28 2.77
N VAL A 40 1.89 16.70 3.88
CA VAL A 40 1.95 18.09 4.37
C VAL A 40 3.23 18.34 5.13
N ASN A 41 3.61 17.41 6.01
CA ASN A 41 4.83 17.55 6.82
C ASN A 41 6.09 17.03 6.13
N LYS A 42 5.99 16.65 4.84
CA LYS A 42 7.06 16.03 4.05
C LYS A 42 7.67 14.79 4.71
N SER A 43 6.94 14.16 5.62
CA SER A 43 7.38 12.96 6.30
C SER A 43 7.37 11.77 5.34
N ASN A 44 6.50 11.79 4.32
CA ASN A 44 6.41 10.76 3.28
C ASN A 44 6.21 9.35 3.90
N ILE A 45 5.46 9.30 5.00
CA ILE A 45 5.17 8.06 5.73
C ILE A 45 3.75 7.62 5.35
N LEU A 46 3.63 6.44 4.76
CA LEU A 46 2.36 5.76 4.61
C LEU A 46 2.02 5.09 5.94
N ARG A 47 0.83 5.35 6.46
CA ARG A 47 0.31 4.70 7.67
C ARG A 47 -0.99 3.99 7.38
N ASP A 48 -1.30 2.94 8.12
CA ASP A 48 -2.60 2.29 8.07
C ASP A 48 -3.60 2.92 9.06
N SER A 49 -4.78 2.30 9.23
CA SER A 49 -5.80 2.74 10.16
C SER A 49 -5.45 2.59 11.65
N ALA A 50 -4.48 1.74 11.98
CA ALA A 50 -3.96 1.58 13.34
C ALA A 50 -2.82 2.59 13.64
N ASN A 51 -2.50 3.46 12.68
CA ASN A 51 -1.38 4.40 12.70
C ASN A 51 0.00 3.71 12.62
N ASP A 52 0.04 2.45 12.20
CA ASP A 52 1.27 1.71 11.95
C ASP A 52 1.90 2.17 10.64
N ALA A 53 3.22 2.37 10.66
CA ALA A 53 3.96 2.79 9.49
C ALA A 53 4.16 1.62 8.53
N CYS A 54 3.80 1.84 7.28
CA CYS A 54 4.01 0.88 6.21
C CYS A 54 5.47 0.94 5.73
N ILE A 55 6.11 -0.22 5.60
CA ILE A 55 7.49 -0.34 5.14
C ILE A 55 7.61 -1.47 4.11
N VAL A 56 8.65 -1.38 3.29
CA VAL A 56 9.18 -2.55 2.58
C VAL A 56 10.33 -3.08 3.44
N ASN A 57 10.14 -4.24 4.07
CA ASN A 57 11.14 -4.80 4.98
C ASN A 57 12.37 -5.35 4.23
N THR A 58 13.37 -5.84 4.96
CA THR A 58 14.62 -6.38 4.38
C THR A 58 14.42 -7.64 3.53
N ALA A 59 13.29 -8.33 3.68
CA ALA A 59 12.87 -9.42 2.80
C ALA A 59 12.04 -8.94 1.60
N PHE A 60 11.88 -7.63 1.42
CA PHE A 60 11.05 -6.98 0.41
C PHE A 60 9.53 -7.17 0.59
N GLN A 61 9.07 -7.59 1.76
CA GLN A 61 7.65 -7.70 2.07
C GLN A 61 7.10 -6.32 2.40
N LEU A 62 5.92 -6.02 1.85
CA LEU A 62 5.18 -4.81 2.23
C LEU A 62 4.31 -5.12 3.46
N GLN A 63 4.53 -4.39 4.55
CA GLN A 63 3.77 -4.54 5.79
C GLN A 63 3.56 -3.20 6.51
N CYS A 64 2.48 -3.07 7.28
CA CYS A 64 2.22 -1.99 8.23
C CYS A 64 1.98 -2.63 9.61
N LEU A 65 3.04 -2.73 10.43
CA LEU A 65 3.03 -3.58 11.64
C LEU A 65 3.31 -2.81 12.94
N ASP A 66 4.07 -1.72 12.84
CA ASP A 66 4.47 -0.96 14.01
C ASP A 66 4.55 0.54 13.67
N PRO A 67 4.44 1.44 14.66
CA PRO A 67 4.34 2.87 14.40
C PRO A 67 5.67 3.50 13.93
N THR A 68 6.79 2.76 14.02
CA THR A 68 8.14 3.24 13.69
C THR A 68 8.30 3.35 12.19
N PRO A 69 8.51 4.56 11.65
CA PRO A 69 8.76 4.72 10.23
C PRO A 69 10.05 4.01 9.81
N GLY A 70 9.98 3.26 8.72
CA GLY A 70 11.17 2.77 8.03
C GLY A 70 11.87 3.88 7.25
N PHE A 71 12.89 3.50 6.48
CA PHE A 71 13.64 4.43 5.62
C PHE A 71 12.95 4.71 4.27
N SER A 72 11.96 3.89 3.92
CA SER A 72 11.21 4.01 2.67
C SER A 72 10.48 5.35 2.56
N GLN A 73 10.63 6.00 1.41
CA GLN A 73 9.94 7.24 1.07
C GLN A 73 8.68 6.95 0.26
N TRP A 74 7.52 7.17 0.87
CA TRP A 74 6.23 6.98 0.22
C TRP A 74 5.78 8.23 -0.53
N GLY A 75 5.08 8.04 -1.63
CA GLY A 75 4.57 9.14 -2.45
C GLY A 75 3.34 8.77 -3.25
N LEU A 76 2.76 9.78 -3.90
CA LEU A 76 1.70 9.61 -4.88
C LEU A 76 2.19 10.09 -6.25
N ARG A 77 1.94 9.30 -7.30
CA ARG A 77 2.21 9.67 -8.69
C ARG A 77 0.92 9.58 -9.51
N ARG A 78 0.53 10.67 -10.16
CA ARG A 78 -0.62 10.70 -11.07
C ARG A 78 -0.18 10.30 -12.48
N SER A 79 -0.90 9.39 -13.12
CA SER A 79 -0.68 8.99 -14.51
C SER A 79 -1.96 8.39 -15.10
N GLY A 80 -2.31 8.77 -16.33
CA GLY A 80 -3.48 8.22 -17.04
C GLY A 80 -4.80 8.34 -16.27
N GLY A 81 -5.02 9.46 -15.56
CA GLY A 81 -6.23 9.71 -14.77
C GLY A 81 -6.31 8.98 -13.42
N ARG A 82 -5.32 8.14 -13.09
CA ARG A 82 -5.22 7.42 -11.81
C ARG A 82 -4.09 7.98 -10.97
N THR A 83 -4.19 7.77 -9.66
CA THR A 83 -3.13 8.08 -8.71
C THR A 83 -2.57 6.77 -8.17
N PHE A 84 -1.25 6.60 -8.21
CA PHE A 84 -0.55 5.40 -7.75
C PHE A 84 0.29 5.73 -6.53
N ILE A 85 0.40 4.79 -5.60
CA ILE A 85 1.44 4.91 -4.57
C ILE A 85 2.81 4.60 -5.17
N THR A 86 3.82 5.26 -4.63
CA THR A 86 5.22 4.98 -4.93
C THR A 86 5.98 4.71 -3.64
N VAL A 87 6.99 3.85 -3.72
CA VAL A 87 7.95 3.63 -2.64
C VAL A 87 9.36 3.82 -3.22
N ASP A 88 10.14 4.74 -2.64
CA ASP A 88 11.49 5.09 -3.10
C ASP A 88 11.55 5.44 -4.60
N GLY A 89 10.49 6.09 -5.09
CA GLY A 89 10.33 6.50 -6.50
C GLY A 89 9.85 5.40 -7.45
N ALA A 90 9.82 4.13 -7.03
CA ALA A 90 9.26 3.03 -7.79
C ALA A 90 7.73 3.00 -7.66
N VAL A 91 7.04 2.70 -8.76
CA VAL A 91 5.57 2.57 -8.81
C VAL A 91 5.10 1.11 -8.92
N ASP A 92 6.03 0.23 -9.29
CA ASP A 92 5.75 -1.18 -9.49
C ASP A 92 5.95 -1.96 -8.19
N PHE A 93 5.07 -2.92 -7.97
CA PHE A 93 5.09 -3.87 -6.87
C PHE A 93 5.05 -5.28 -7.44
N LYS A 94 5.21 -6.28 -6.57
CA LYS A 94 4.98 -7.68 -6.93
C LYS A 94 3.81 -8.25 -6.13
N ALA A 95 2.98 -9.03 -6.79
CA ALA A 95 1.95 -9.85 -6.18
C ALA A 95 2.37 -11.30 -6.38
N CYS A 96 2.52 -12.04 -5.28
CA CYS A 96 3.03 -13.40 -5.25
C CYS A 96 2.01 -14.32 -4.58
N PRO A 97 1.76 -15.54 -5.09
CA PRO A 97 0.89 -16.50 -4.42
C PRO A 97 1.27 -16.66 -2.94
N ALA A 98 0.26 -16.65 -2.07
CA ALA A 98 0.41 -16.88 -0.64
C ALA A 98 -0.23 -18.21 -0.24
N ASP A 99 0.40 -18.94 0.67
CA ASP A 99 -0.08 -20.24 1.15
C ASP A 99 -1.47 -20.13 1.81
N GLU A 100 -1.75 -18.97 2.41
CA GLU A 100 -3.01 -18.66 3.09
C GLU A 100 -4.08 -18.05 2.16
N GLY A 101 -3.87 -18.14 0.85
CA GLY A 101 -4.79 -17.67 -0.17
C GLY A 101 -4.56 -16.22 -0.63
N GLY A 102 -4.95 -15.96 -1.88
CA GLY A 102 -4.69 -14.69 -2.56
C GLY A 102 -3.22 -14.52 -2.94
N GLU A 103 -2.84 -13.27 -3.19
CA GLU A 103 -1.48 -12.88 -3.53
C GLU A 103 -0.96 -11.88 -2.49
N MET A 104 0.16 -12.18 -1.83
CA MET A 104 0.84 -11.24 -0.95
C MET A 104 1.57 -10.17 -1.77
N ILE A 105 1.58 -8.94 -1.28
CA ILE A 105 2.22 -7.79 -1.93
C ILE A 105 3.65 -7.59 -1.42
N TRP A 106 4.57 -7.37 -2.36
CA TRP A 106 5.99 -7.18 -2.12
C TRP A 106 6.50 -5.94 -2.86
N GLY A 107 7.62 -5.39 -2.40
CA GLY A 107 8.36 -4.36 -3.12
C GLY A 107 8.91 -4.87 -4.46
N VAL A 108 9.26 -3.94 -5.34
CA VAL A 108 9.68 -4.25 -6.73
C VAL A 108 10.86 -5.25 -6.82
N GLN A 109 11.72 -5.27 -5.81
CA GLN A 109 12.95 -6.07 -5.76
C GLN A 109 12.74 -7.54 -5.38
N SER A 110 11.52 -8.00 -5.06
CA SER A 110 11.26 -9.42 -4.72
C SER A 110 11.36 -10.39 -5.92
N ALA A 111 12.17 -10.06 -6.93
CA ALA A 111 12.01 -10.35 -8.36
C ALA A 111 11.99 -11.83 -8.79
N ASN A 112 12.20 -12.81 -7.91
CA ASN A 112 12.55 -14.17 -8.34
C ASN A 112 11.69 -15.30 -7.75
N LYS A 113 10.52 -15.02 -7.16
CA LYS A 113 9.60 -16.09 -6.73
C LYS A 113 8.73 -16.56 -7.90
N PRO A 114 8.67 -17.87 -8.21
CA PRO A 114 7.77 -18.41 -9.23
C PRO A 114 6.32 -18.01 -8.97
N GLY A 115 5.59 -17.67 -10.04
CA GLY A 115 4.18 -17.27 -9.94
C GLY A 115 3.95 -15.81 -9.54
N CYS A 116 4.98 -15.03 -9.23
CA CYS A 116 4.81 -13.61 -8.98
C CYS A 116 4.58 -12.82 -10.26
N ARG A 117 3.71 -11.82 -10.19
CA ARG A 117 3.45 -10.86 -11.26
C ARG A 117 3.69 -9.42 -10.80
N THR A 118 4.01 -8.56 -11.75
CA THR A 118 4.05 -7.11 -11.50
C THR A 118 2.63 -6.56 -11.39
N LEU A 119 2.41 -5.66 -10.43
CA LEU A 119 1.21 -4.83 -10.36
C LEU A 119 1.56 -3.40 -9.96
N ARG A 120 0.59 -2.51 -10.12
CA ARG A 120 0.63 -1.13 -9.63
C ARG A 120 -0.53 -0.93 -8.67
N LEU A 121 -0.28 -0.22 -7.58
CA LEU A 121 -1.27 0.02 -6.55
C LEU A 121 -1.85 1.42 -6.72
N ALA A 122 -3.13 1.47 -7.07
CA ALA A 122 -3.88 2.71 -7.21
C ALA A 122 -4.43 3.16 -5.85
N ALA A 123 -4.24 4.43 -5.52
CA ALA A 123 -4.89 5.08 -4.39
C ALA A 123 -6.28 5.57 -4.85
N VAL A 124 -7.33 5.09 -4.18
CA VAL A 124 -8.74 5.33 -4.52
C VAL A 124 -9.44 6.02 -3.35
N GLY A 125 -10.34 6.96 -3.66
CA GLY A 125 -11.05 7.74 -2.63
C GLY A 125 -10.11 8.61 -1.81
N ILE A 126 -9.20 9.32 -2.48
CA ILE A 126 -8.25 10.21 -1.80
C ILE A 126 -9.03 11.42 -1.26
N HIS A 127 -9.14 11.49 0.06
CA HIS A 127 -9.74 12.62 0.77
C HIS A 127 -8.70 13.20 1.74
N GLY A 128 -8.66 14.53 1.86
CA GLY A 128 -7.90 15.17 2.94
C GLY A 128 -8.71 15.16 4.24
N GLU A 129 -8.05 15.13 5.41
CA GLU A 129 -8.71 15.41 6.71
C GLU A 129 -9.44 16.77 6.77
N ARG A 130 -9.21 17.66 5.78
CA ARG A 130 -9.92 18.94 5.68
C ARG A 130 -11.23 18.87 4.89
N ASP A 131 -11.57 17.72 4.31
CA ASP A 131 -12.81 17.52 3.55
C ASP A 131 -13.95 16.97 4.44
N GLU A 132 -13.72 16.78 5.75
CA GLU A 132 -14.71 16.28 6.73
C GLU A 132 -15.38 17.37 7.57
N TYR A 133 -15.13 18.66 7.32
CA TYR A 133 -15.79 19.78 8.00
C TYR A 133 -16.30 20.83 7.01
N THR A 134 -17.34 20.48 6.25
CA THR A 134 -18.31 21.45 5.75
C THR A 134 -19.70 20.84 5.84
N ASP A 135 -20.35 21.06 6.98
CA ASP A 135 -21.78 21.39 7.09
C ASP A 135 -21.95 22.39 8.24
#